data_AF-A0A0V1P357-F1
#
_entry.id   AF-A0A0V1P357-F1
#
_cell.length_a   1.000
_cell.length_b   1.000
_cell.length_c   1.000
_cell.angle_alpha   90.00
_cell.angle_beta   90.00
_cell.angle_gamma   90.00
#
_symmetry.space_group_name_H-M   'P 1'
#
loop_
_entity.id
_entity.type
_entity.pdbx_description
1 polymer ?
#
loop_
_entity_poly.entity_id
_entity_poly.type
_entity_poly.pdbx_seq_one_letter_code
_entity_poly.pdbx_strand_id
1 'polypeptide(L)'
;LRKRYAMYGRASGVDPGLLWPSSAELVEQQLEDDLWRPKLLETIEMEKAEIERKQQDRKNRLHAIELNLKNYGKLLKEYESRIQKKNAEALAVKLEKERKIREIQDFLGYAADPTDPKVVEYLEKKKQEEKKAAKLAKKKAMETKLIAQCAFDPSAPPDDPVADYMNILGMIFSMCGLMMRLKWCAWVALYCSFVSFSNSKITDDAKQIVSSFMLSISSVVMCYLQNPTPINYAL
;
A
#
# COMPACT_ATOMS: atom_id res chain seq x y z
N LEU A 1 72.71 14.11 -29.05
CA LEU A 1 72.97 14.18 -30.51
C LEU A 1 72.09 15.23 -31.19
N ARG A 2 70.75 15.12 -31.15
CA ARG A 2 69.81 16.06 -31.79
C ARG A 2 70.08 17.55 -31.49
N LYS A 3 70.30 17.92 -30.22
CA LYS A 3 70.61 19.30 -29.81
C LYS A 3 71.90 19.86 -30.45
N ARG A 4 72.94 19.04 -30.61
CA ARG A 4 74.23 19.45 -31.19
C ARG A 4 74.10 19.66 -32.71
N TYR A 5 73.39 18.77 -33.39
CA TYR A 5 73.10 18.93 -34.82
C TYR A 5 72.22 20.16 -35.08
N ALA A 6 71.26 20.46 -34.21
CA ALA A 6 70.45 21.67 -34.31
C ALA A 6 71.27 22.97 -34.19
N MET A 7 72.33 22.99 -33.37
CA MET A 7 73.18 24.18 -33.16
C MET A 7 74.24 24.39 -34.24
N TYR A 8 74.86 23.30 -34.72
CA TYR A 8 76.04 23.38 -35.60
C TYR A 8 75.81 22.76 -36.99
N GLY A 9 74.61 22.28 -37.28
CA GLY A 9 74.25 21.68 -38.57
C GLY A 9 75.16 20.52 -38.97
N ARG A 10 75.47 20.42 -40.27
CA ARG A 10 76.35 19.36 -40.81
C ARG A 10 77.79 19.43 -40.30
N ALA A 11 78.26 20.61 -39.87
CA ALA A 11 79.58 20.76 -39.28
C ALA A 11 79.74 20.00 -37.94
N SER A 12 78.63 19.59 -37.32
CA SER A 12 78.63 18.76 -36.10
C SER A 12 79.09 17.31 -36.33
N GLY A 13 79.18 16.84 -37.58
CA GLY A 13 79.56 15.47 -37.92
C GLY A 13 78.52 14.40 -37.51
N VAL A 14 77.33 14.79 -37.06
CA VAL A 14 76.24 13.86 -36.72
C VAL A 14 75.47 13.49 -37.98
N ASP A 15 75.29 12.20 -38.23
CA ASP A 15 74.46 11.69 -39.33
C ASP A 15 72.98 12.10 -39.13
N PRO A 16 72.35 12.80 -40.10
CA PRO A 16 70.94 13.16 -40.04
C PRO A 16 69.99 11.97 -39.89
N GLY A 17 70.36 10.76 -40.34
CA GLY A 17 69.54 9.56 -40.21
C GLY A 17 69.27 9.17 -38.75
N LEU A 18 70.25 9.38 -37.87
CA LEU A 18 70.16 9.10 -36.42
C LEU A 18 69.27 10.09 -35.65
N LEU A 19 68.78 11.14 -36.32
CA LEU A 19 67.89 12.12 -35.70
C LEU A 19 66.45 11.62 -35.65
N TRP A 20 66.06 10.72 -36.54
CA TRP A 20 64.74 10.10 -36.53
C TRP A 20 64.63 9.08 -35.39
N PRO A 21 63.42 8.79 -34.89
CA PRO A 21 63.24 7.73 -33.91
C PRO A 21 63.65 6.38 -34.48
N SER A 22 64.14 5.49 -33.61
CA SER A 22 64.43 4.11 -34.02
C SER A 22 63.15 3.33 -34.29
N SER A 23 63.25 2.17 -34.97
CA SER A 23 62.07 1.33 -35.22
C SER A 23 61.35 0.90 -33.94
N ALA A 24 62.07 0.71 -32.83
CA ALA A 24 61.45 0.37 -31.55
C ALA A 24 60.73 1.58 -30.93
N GLU A 25 61.35 2.76 -30.99
CA GLU A 25 60.76 4.02 -30.49
C GLU A 25 59.51 4.41 -31.30
N LEU A 26 59.47 4.15 -32.61
CA LEU A 26 58.29 4.41 -33.45
C LEU A 26 57.10 3.53 -33.04
N VAL A 27 57.34 2.26 -32.72
CA VAL A 27 56.28 1.35 -32.27
C VAL A 27 55.73 1.78 -30.92
N GLU A 28 56.61 2.21 -30.01
CA GLU A 28 56.21 2.75 -28.71
C GLU A 28 55.39 4.03 -28.87
N GLN A 29 55.83 4.98 -29.70
CA GLN A 29 55.10 6.20 -30.00
C GLN A 29 53.73 5.93 -30.63
N GLN A 30 53.65 4.97 -31.56
CA GLN A 30 52.39 4.61 -32.18
C GLN A 30 51.43 3.96 -31.18
N LEU A 31 51.93 3.12 -30.27
CA LEU A 31 51.14 2.54 -29.20
C LEU A 31 50.63 3.60 -28.23
N GLU A 32 51.47 4.57 -27.86
CA GLU A 32 51.07 5.71 -27.03
C GLU A 32 49.99 6.54 -27.71
N ASP A 33 50.15 6.84 -29.01
CA ASP A 33 49.16 7.59 -29.77
C ASP A 33 47.84 6.83 -29.89
N ASP A 34 47.85 5.53 -30.22
CA ASP A 34 46.62 4.72 -30.29
C ASP A 34 45.94 4.58 -28.91
N LEU A 35 46.71 4.54 -27.81
CA LEU A 35 46.17 4.41 -26.46
C LEU A 35 45.59 5.71 -25.92
N TRP A 36 46.28 6.83 -26.14
CA TRP A 36 45.94 8.12 -25.53
C TRP A 36 45.18 9.06 -26.46
N ARG A 37 45.27 8.88 -27.78
CA ARG A 37 44.63 9.74 -28.77
C ARG A 37 43.55 8.95 -29.51
N PRO A 38 42.26 9.10 -29.13
CA PRO A 38 41.19 8.45 -29.85
C PRO A 38 41.18 8.90 -31.30
N LYS A 39 40.81 7.99 -32.21
CA LYS A 39 40.74 8.32 -33.63
C LYS A 39 39.58 9.30 -33.85
N LEU A 40 39.74 10.18 -34.84
CA LEU A 40 38.73 11.20 -35.14
C LEU A 40 37.36 10.59 -35.44
N LEU A 41 37.32 9.48 -36.19
CA LEU A 41 36.08 8.77 -36.51
C LEU A 41 35.39 8.23 -35.25
N GLU A 42 36.13 7.59 -34.36
CA GLU A 42 35.61 7.08 -33.08
C GLU A 42 35.05 8.21 -32.22
N THR A 43 35.74 9.35 -32.18
CA THR A 43 35.29 10.54 -31.44
C THR A 43 33.96 11.07 -31.99
N ILE A 44 33.83 11.15 -33.32
CA ILE A 44 32.58 11.57 -33.99
C ILE A 44 31.44 10.60 -33.67
N GLU A 45 31.69 9.29 -33.67
CA GLU A 45 30.68 8.28 -33.36
C GLU A 45 30.24 8.35 -31.89
N MET A 46 31.19 8.49 -30.96
CA MET A 46 30.89 8.69 -29.54
C MET A 46 30.07 9.95 -29.30
N GLU A 47 30.40 11.06 -29.97
CA GLU A 47 29.66 12.31 -29.82
C GLU A 47 28.26 12.24 -30.43
N LYS A 48 28.11 11.59 -31.59
CA LYS A 48 26.77 11.29 -32.15
C LYS A 48 25.93 10.43 -31.21
N ALA A 49 26.50 9.36 -30.67
CA ALA A 49 25.82 8.50 -29.70
C ALA A 49 25.42 9.29 -28.43
N GLU A 50 26.28 10.19 -27.96
CA GLU A 50 25.97 11.05 -26.82
C GLU A 50 24.84 12.04 -27.11
N ILE A 51 24.82 12.62 -28.31
CA ILE A 51 23.73 13.49 -28.75
C ILE A 51 22.41 12.70 -28.81
N GLU A 52 22.43 11.49 -29.37
CA GLU A 52 21.25 10.62 -29.45
C GLU A 52 20.75 10.22 -28.05
N ARG A 53 21.65 9.86 -27.13
CA ARG A 53 21.32 9.60 -25.72
C ARG A 53 20.62 10.80 -25.08
N LYS A 54 21.23 11.99 -25.19
CA LYS A 54 20.64 13.24 -24.67
C LYS A 54 19.29 13.57 -25.29
N GLN A 55 19.13 13.32 -26.59
CA GLN A 55 17.84 13.51 -27.27
C GLN A 55 16.79 12.51 -26.76
N GLN A 56 17.18 11.25 -26.56
CA GLN A 56 16.28 10.23 -26.03
C GLN A 56 15.87 10.53 -24.59
N ASP A 57 16.80 10.94 -23.73
CA ASP A 57 16.51 11.36 -22.36
C ASP A 57 15.57 12.55 -22.32
N ARG A 58 15.76 13.53 -23.21
CA ARG A 58 14.84 14.66 -23.37
C ARG A 58 13.45 14.18 -23.77
N LYS A 59 13.33 13.29 -24.75
CA LYS A 59 12.04 12.72 -25.18
C LYS A 59 11.35 11.96 -24.04
N ASN A 60 12.09 11.12 -23.32
CA ASN A 60 11.58 10.37 -22.17
C ASN A 60 11.06 11.31 -21.07
N ARG A 61 11.81 12.38 -20.76
CA ARG A 61 11.42 13.40 -19.79
C ARG A 61 10.16 14.15 -20.22
N LEU A 62 10.07 14.55 -21.49
CA LEU A 62 8.88 15.22 -22.02
C LEU A 62 7.65 14.30 -21.96
N HIS A 63 7.80 13.03 -22.32
CA HIS A 63 6.73 12.04 -22.23
C HIS A 63 6.25 11.85 -20.79
N ALA A 64 7.16 11.79 -19.81
CA ALA A 64 6.79 11.72 -18.40
C ALA A 64 6.03 12.96 -17.92
N ILE A 65 6.44 14.16 -18.37
CA ILE A 65 5.72 15.41 -18.09
C ILE A 65 4.31 15.35 -18.70
N GLU A 66 4.17 14.89 -19.94
CA GLU A 66 2.87 14.77 -20.61
C GLU A 66 1.92 13.83 -19.88
N LEU A 67 2.40 12.66 -19.42
CA LEU A 67 1.61 11.73 -18.61
C LEU A 67 1.16 12.36 -17.29
N ASN A 68 2.06 13.10 -16.63
CA ASN A 68 1.74 13.82 -15.40
C ASN A 68 0.70 14.92 -15.63
N LEU A 69 0.80 15.67 -16.74
CA LEU A 69 -0.18 16.70 -17.13
C LEU A 69 -1.55 16.10 -17.42
N LYS A 70 -1.61 14.93 -18.07
CA LYS A 70 -2.89 14.21 -18.29
C LYS A 70 -3.55 13.82 -16.97
N ASN A 71 -2.77 13.41 -15.96
CA ASN A 71 -3.30 13.06 -14.64
C ASN A 71 -3.55 14.29 -13.73
N TYR A 72 -3.00 15.46 -14.06
CA TYR A 72 -3.04 16.65 -13.21
C TYR A 72 -4.46 17.09 -12.87
N GLY A 73 -5.38 17.06 -13.84
CA GLY A 73 -6.78 17.46 -13.60
C GLY A 73 -7.50 16.59 -12.57
N LYS A 74 -7.21 15.29 -12.53
CA LYS A 74 -7.76 14.39 -11.50
C LYS A 74 -7.17 14.69 -10.13
N LEU A 75 -5.84 14.85 -10.07
CA LEU A 75 -5.13 15.16 -8.83
C LEU A 75 -5.58 16.50 -8.22
N LEU A 76 -5.83 17.50 -9.06
CA LEU A 76 -6.33 18.80 -8.63
C LEU A 76 -7.71 18.68 -7.97
N LYS A 77 -8.65 17.96 -8.60
CA LYS A 77 -9.99 17.72 -8.03
C LYS A 77 -9.92 16.97 -6.69
N GLU A 78 -9.06 15.98 -6.57
CA GLU A 78 -8.84 15.25 -5.31
C GLU A 78 -8.25 16.15 -4.23
N TYR A 79 -7.33 17.06 -4.59
CA TYR A 79 -6.77 18.03 -3.68
C TYR A 79 -7.82 19.05 -3.20
N GLU A 80 -8.59 19.63 -4.12
CA GLU A 80 -9.69 20.55 -3.80
C GLU A 80 -10.74 19.90 -2.92
N SER A 81 -11.14 18.65 -3.22
CA SER A 81 -12.07 17.89 -2.39
C SER A 81 -11.53 17.68 -0.97
N ARG A 82 -10.23 17.38 -0.82
CA ARG A 82 -9.59 17.26 0.51
C ARG A 82 -9.59 18.58 1.27
N ILE A 83 -9.32 19.70 0.60
CA ILE A 83 -9.41 21.03 1.22
C ILE A 83 -10.85 21.31 1.67
N GLN A 84 -11.82 21.09 0.80
CA GLN A 84 -13.23 21.33 1.10
C GLN A 84 -13.70 20.50 2.29
N LYS A 85 -13.33 19.21 2.34
CA LYS A 85 -13.63 18.34 3.49
C LYS A 85 -13.01 18.87 4.79
N LYS A 86 -11.73 19.22 4.78
CA LYS A 86 -11.07 19.80 5.97
C LYS A 86 -11.72 21.10 6.42
N ASN A 87 -12.10 21.97 5.47
CA ASN A 87 -12.77 23.23 5.77
C ASN A 87 -14.19 22.99 6.33
N ALA A 88 -14.93 22.04 5.76
CA ALA A 88 -16.27 21.67 6.22
C ALA A 88 -16.22 21.03 7.62
N GLU A 89 -15.25 20.15 7.89
CA GLU A 89 -15.00 19.57 9.22
C GLU A 89 -14.64 20.66 10.24
N ALA A 90 -13.74 21.59 9.87
CA ALA A 90 -13.37 22.71 10.74
C ALA A 90 -14.58 23.63 11.03
N LEU A 91 -15.43 23.88 10.03
CA LEU A 91 -16.67 24.64 10.20
C LEU A 91 -17.66 23.89 11.09
N ALA A 92 -17.85 22.58 10.88
CA ALA A 92 -18.74 21.76 11.68
C ALA A 92 -18.30 21.72 13.15
N VAL A 93 -16.99 21.58 13.41
CA VAL A 93 -16.43 21.64 14.77
C VAL A 93 -16.66 23.01 15.41
N LYS A 94 -16.53 24.11 14.65
CA LYS A 94 -16.84 25.46 15.15
C LYS A 94 -18.33 25.61 15.48
N LEU A 95 -19.21 25.21 14.57
CA LEU A 95 -20.66 25.27 14.76
C LEU A 95 -21.14 24.40 15.93
N GLU A 96 -20.57 23.21 16.11
CA GLU A 96 -20.86 22.36 17.26
C GLU A 96 -20.41 22.99 18.59
N LYS A 97 -19.22 23.61 18.62
CA LYS A 97 -18.75 24.34 19.80
C LYS A 97 -19.68 25.50 20.13
N GLU A 98 -20.06 26.30 19.14
CA GLU A 98 -21.01 27.42 19.32
C GLU A 98 -22.40 26.95 19.75
N ARG A 99 -22.88 25.82 19.22
CA ARG A 99 -24.15 25.22 19.66
C ARG A 99 -24.07 24.81 21.13
N LYS A 100 -23.00 24.12 21.53
CA LYS A 100 -22.80 23.70 22.92
C LYS A 100 -22.74 24.91 23.86
N ILE A 101 -22.04 25.98 23.47
CA ILE A 101 -21.97 27.22 24.25
C ILE A 101 -23.36 27.84 24.42
N ARG A 102 -24.18 27.89 23.35
CA ARG A 102 -25.55 28.41 23.43
C ARG A 102 -26.47 27.57 24.32
N GLU A 103 -26.44 26.24 24.18
CA GLU A 103 -27.22 25.34 25.05
C GLU A 103 -26.87 25.53 26.53
N ILE A 104 -25.59 25.71 26.83
CA ILE A 104 -25.09 26.00 28.19
C ILE A 104 -25.60 27.37 28.66
N GLN A 105 -25.53 28.39 27.79
CA GLN A 105 -25.98 29.75 28.10
C GLN A 105 -27.49 29.83 28.36
N ASP A 106 -28.31 29.15 27.57
CA ASP A 106 -29.78 29.10 27.76
C ASP A 106 -30.15 28.45 29.10
N PHE A 107 -29.37 27.45 29.55
CA PHE A 107 -29.60 26.77 30.82
C PHE A 107 -29.11 27.58 32.04
N LEU A 108 -27.95 28.24 31.94
CA LEU A 108 -27.32 28.97 33.04
C LEU A 108 -27.78 30.44 33.14
N GLY A 109 -28.27 31.03 32.06
CA GLY A 109 -28.72 32.43 31.99
C GLY A 109 -27.60 33.47 31.87
N TYR A 110 -26.33 33.06 31.81
CA TYR A 110 -25.16 33.92 31.59
C TYR A 110 -24.17 33.27 30.63
N ALA A 111 -23.29 34.08 30.02
CA ALA A 111 -22.21 33.58 29.16
C ALA A 111 -21.17 32.83 30.01
N ALA A 112 -21.32 31.50 30.11
CA ALA A 112 -20.49 30.65 30.95
C ALA A 112 -19.23 30.19 30.21
N ASP A 113 -18.08 30.28 30.90
CA ASP A 113 -16.77 29.86 30.39
C ASP A 113 -16.61 28.33 30.55
N PRO A 114 -15.94 27.59 29.65
CA PRO A 114 -15.83 26.13 29.72
C PRO A 114 -15.17 25.56 30.98
N THR A 115 -14.56 26.41 31.81
CA THR A 115 -13.87 26.04 33.06
C THR A 115 -14.74 26.26 34.31
N ASP A 116 -15.95 26.82 34.18
CA ASP A 116 -16.86 27.06 35.31
C ASP A 116 -17.38 25.72 35.90
N PRO A 117 -17.30 25.50 37.23
CA PRO A 117 -17.80 24.28 37.89
C PRO A 117 -19.23 23.89 37.51
N LYS A 118 -20.13 24.88 37.28
CA LYS A 118 -21.53 24.61 36.91
C LYS A 118 -21.67 24.06 35.49
N VAL A 119 -20.77 24.45 34.57
CA VAL A 119 -20.71 23.91 33.21
C VAL A 119 -20.24 22.46 33.23
N VAL A 120 -19.25 22.15 34.08
CA VAL A 120 -18.74 20.78 34.26
C VAL A 120 -19.86 19.86 34.77
N GLU A 121 -20.61 20.28 35.79
CA GLU A 121 -21.73 19.50 36.33
C GLU A 121 -22.83 19.24 35.28
N TYR A 122 -23.19 20.25 34.47
CA TYR A 122 -24.14 20.10 33.38
C TYR A 122 -23.66 19.12 32.30
N LEU A 123 -22.39 19.20 31.88
CA LEU A 123 -21.79 18.29 30.92
C LEU A 123 -21.74 16.84 31.44
N GLU A 124 -21.46 16.64 32.73
CA GLU A 124 -21.49 15.31 33.36
C GLU A 124 -22.89 14.71 33.41
N LYS A 125 -23.90 15.51 33.76
CA LYS A 125 -25.30 15.09 33.76
C LYS A 125 -25.74 14.67 32.35
N LYS A 126 -25.42 15.46 31.33
CA LYS A 126 -25.69 15.14 29.92
C LYS A 126 -24.98 13.85 29.48
N LYS A 127 -23.72 13.66 29.86
CA LYS A 127 -22.96 12.43 29.58
C LYS A 127 -23.56 11.20 30.25
N GLN A 128 -24.15 11.32 31.45
CA GLN A 128 -24.84 10.22 32.12
C GLN A 128 -26.17 9.87 31.41
N GLU A 129 -26.92 10.87 30.96
CA GLU A 129 -28.14 10.68 30.18
C GLU A 129 -27.85 10.03 28.82
N GLU A 130 -26.83 10.49 28.10
CA GLU A 130 -26.38 9.88 26.84
C GLU A 130 -25.90 8.44 27.04
N LYS A 131 -25.17 8.13 28.13
CA LYS A 131 -24.78 6.74 28.47
C LYS A 131 -26.00 5.85 28.72
N LYS A 132 -27.03 6.35 29.40
CA LYS A 132 -28.28 5.62 29.64
C LYS A 132 -29.04 5.42 28.33
N ALA A 133 -29.14 6.45 27.50
CA ALA A 133 -29.77 6.39 26.18
C ALA A 133 -29.03 5.43 25.23
N ALA A 134 -27.71 5.44 25.21
CA ALA A 134 -26.89 4.54 24.38
C ALA A 134 -27.04 3.07 24.82
N LYS A 135 -27.10 2.81 26.14
CA LYS A 135 -27.40 1.46 26.65
C LYS A 135 -28.79 0.99 26.22
N LEU A 136 -29.78 1.88 26.29
CA LEU A 136 -31.15 1.57 25.87
C LEU A 136 -31.24 1.35 24.35
N ALA A 137 -30.58 2.19 23.55
CA ALA A 137 -30.52 2.06 22.10
C ALA A 137 -29.79 0.77 21.67
N LYS A 138 -28.72 0.37 22.37
CA LYS A 138 -28.04 -0.91 22.13
C LYS A 138 -28.95 -2.10 22.45
N LYS A 139 -29.71 -2.06 23.55
CA LYS A 139 -30.70 -3.09 23.88
C LYS A 139 -31.77 -3.19 22.79
N LYS A 140 -32.36 -2.07 22.39
CA LYS A 140 -33.36 -2.01 21.32
C LYS A 140 -32.82 -2.48 19.96
N ALA A 141 -31.59 -2.12 19.61
CA ALA A 141 -30.94 -2.57 18.38
C ALA A 141 -30.62 -4.08 18.42
N MET A 142 -30.26 -4.62 19.59
CA MET A 142 -30.07 -6.05 19.79
C MET A 142 -31.41 -6.80 19.69
N GLU A 143 -32.47 -6.29 20.31
CA GLU A 143 -33.83 -6.83 20.21
C GLU A 143 -34.33 -6.82 18.76
N THR A 144 -34.09 -5.74 18.02
CA THR A 144 -34.50 -5.62 16.60
C THR A 144 -33.73 -6.60 15.71
N LYS A 145 -32.42 -6.80 15.97
CA LYS A 145 -31.61 -7.81 15.28
C LYS A 145 -32.09 -9.24 15.59
N LEU A 146 -32.46 -9.51 16.84
CA LEU A 146 -32.99 -10.81 17.25
C LEU A 146 -34.35 -11.11 16.59
N ILE A 147 -35.23 -10.11 16.52
CA ILE A 147 -36.55 -10.24 15.87
C ILE A 147 -36.40 -10.41 14.34
N ALA A 148 -35.48 -9.69 13.70
CA ALA A 148 -35.18 -9.87 12.28
C ALA A 148 -34.58 -11.26 11.97
N GLN A 149 -33.86 -11.86 12.94
CA GLN A 149 -33.30 -13.20 12.82
C GLN A 149 -34.34 -14.31 13.10
N CYS A 150 -35.42 -14.02 13.84
CA CYS A 150 -36.54 -14.94 14.09
C CYS A 150 -37.70 -14.83 13.08
N ALA A 151 -37.66 -13.86 12.16
CA ALA A 151 -38.57 -13.81 11.02
C ALA A 151 -38.12 -14.83 9.96
N PHE A 152 -38.40 -16.10 10.26
CA PHE A 152 -38.25 -17.25 9.37
C PHE A 152 -39.35 -17.23 8.30
N ASP A 153 -38.97 -17.27 7.02
CA ASP A 153 -39.87 -17.41 5.86
C ASP A 153 -40.66 -18.73 5.97
N PRO A 154 -42.01 -18.71 6.04
CA PRO A 154 -42.81 -19.91 6.26
C PRO A 154 -43.03 -20.77 4.99
N SER A 155 -42.17 -20.69 3.96
CA SER A 155 -42.39 -21.38 2.67
C SER A 155 -41.24 -22.25 2.15
N ALA A 156 -40.25 -22.62 2.97
CA ALA A 156 -39.19 -23.55 2.57
C ALA A 156 -39.35 -24.93 3.23
N PRO A 157 -39.24 -26.05 2.48
CA PRO A 157 -39.40 -27.41 3.01
C PRO A 157 -38.26 -27.81 3.97
N PRO A 158 -38.49 -28.79 4.85
CA PRO A 158 -37.55 -29.14 5.93
C PRO A 158 -36.41 -30.00 5.38
N ASP A 159 -35.26 -29.38 5.11
CA ASP A 159 -34.03 -30.09 4.77
C ASP A 159 -32.91 -29.81 5.78
N ASP A 160 -32.39 -30.92 6.32
CA ASP A 160 -31.28 -31.17 7.23
C ASP A 160 -30.67 -30.03 8.08
N PRO A 161 -31.00 -29.95 9.40
CA PRO A 161 -30.42 -28.97 10.32
C PRO A 161 -28.90 -29.13 10.51
N VAL A 162 -28.34 -30.26 10.07
CA VAL A 162 -26.89 -30.55 10.14
C VAL A 162 -26.09 -29.59 9.25
N ALA A 163 -26.58 -29.19 8.08
CA ALA A 163 -25.83 -28.31 7.17
C ALA A 163 -25.66 -26.90 7.77
N ASP A 164 -26.70 -26.37 8.40
CA ASP A 164 -26.70 -25.07 9.04
C ASP A 164 -25.85 -25.05 10.33
N TYR A 165 -25.91 -26.12 11.14
CA TYR A 165 -25.01 -26.26 12.29
C TYR A 165 -23.54 -26.28 11.87
N MET A 166 -23.21 -26.96 10.77
CA MET A 166 -21.83 -27.06 10.27
C MET A 166 -21.34 -25.71 9.70
N ASN A 167 -22.20 -24.94 9.05
CA ASN A 167 -21.82 -23.62 8.51
C ASN A 167 -21.60 -22.59 9.64
N ILE A 168 -22.46 -22.59 10.66
CA ILE A 168 -22.31 -21.75 11.86
C ILE A 168 -21.07 -22.17 12.66
N LEU A 169 -20.81 -23.47 12.83
CA LEU A 169 -19.59 -23.99 13.44
C LEU A 169 -18.34 -23.55 12.66
N GLY A 170 -18.37 -23.63 11.33
CA GLY A 170 -17.29 -23.16 10.45
C GLY A 170 -16.99 -21.68 10.61
N MET A 171 -18.03 -20.83 10.73
CA MET A 171 -17.87 -19.39 10.99
C MET A 171 -17.27 -19.11 12.38
N ILE A 172 -17.74 -19.81 13.42
CA ILE A 172 -17.24 -19.64 14.80
C ILE A 172 -15.78 -20.09 14.91
N PHE A 173 -15.42 -21.25 14.33
CA PHE A 173 -14.05 -21.76 14.34
C PHE A 173 -13.10 -20.92 13.47
N SER A 174 -13.57 -20.35 12.36
CA SER A 174 -12.80 -19.42 11.53
C SER A 174 -12.47 -18.11 12.27
N MET A 175 -13.45 -17.54 12.99
CA MET A 175 -13.23 -16.38 13.86
C MET A 175 -12.26 -16.66 15.02
N CYS A 176 -12.41 -17.81 15.70
CA CYS A 176 -11.53 -18.20 16.81
C CYS A 176 -10.10 -18.56 16.34
N GLY A 177 -9.94 -19.11 15.14
CA GLY A 177 -8.64 -19.44 14.55
C GLY A 177 -7.79 -18.19 14.24
N LEU A 178 -8.44 -17.12 13.74
CA LEU A 178 -7.78 -15.84 13.47
C LEU A 178 -7.38 -15.10 14.76
N MET A 179 -8.22 -15.16 15.80
CA MET A 179 -7.92 -14.45 17.06
C MET A 179 -6.96 -15.20 17.99
N MET A 180 -6.87 -16.54 17.94
CA MET A 180 -6.07 -17.31 18.91
C MET A 180 -4.85 -18.06 18.34
N ARG A 181 -4.53 -17.94 17.04
CA ARG A 181 -3.33 -18.57 16.40
C ARG A 181 -3.20 -20.09 16.64
N LEU A 182 -4.30 -20.79 16.87
CA LEU A 182 -4.31 -22.24 17.10
C LEU A 182 -4.42 -22.98 15.77
N LYS A 183 -3.32 -23.60 15.33
CA LYS A 183 -3.19 -24.30 14.03
C LYS A 183 -4.23 -25.41 13.82
N TRP A 184 -4.73 -26.02 14.89
CA TRP A 184 -5.77 -27.05 14.85
C TRP A 184 -7.15 -26.53 14.41
N CYS A 185 -7.52 -25.30 14.77
CA CYS A 185 -8.82 -24.73 14.40
C CYS A 185 -8.99 -24.57 12.88
N ALA A 186 -7.90 -24.26 12.18
CA ALA A 186 -7.91 -24.12 10.72
C ALA A 186 -8.17 -25.46 10.00
N TRP A 187 -7.61 -26.57 10.51
CA TRP A 187 -7.85 -27.91 9.97
C TRP A 187 -9.26 -28.43 10.27
N VAL A 188 -9.81 -28.13 11.45
CA VAL A 188 -11.20 -28.48 11.80
C VAL A 188 -12.20 -27.69 10.94
N ALA A 189 -11.94 -26.41 10.68
CA ALA A 189 -12.76 -25.59 9.79
C ALA A 189 -12.74 -26.11 8.33
N LEU A 190 -11.58 -26.59 7.85
CA LEU A 190 -11.46 -27.24 6.54
C LEU A 190 -12.25 -28.55 6.47
N TYR A 191 -12.13 -29.40 7.50
CA TYR A 191 -12.86 -30.67 7.57
C TYR A 191 -14.38 -30.45 7.61
N CYS A 192 -14.85 -29.49 8.41
CA CYS A 192 -16.25 -29.12 8.49
C CYS A 192 -16.79 -28.61 7.13
N SER A 193 -16.00 -27.81 6.42
CA SER A 193 -16.35 -27.34 5.06
C SER A 193 -16.46 -28.49 4.05
N PHE A 194 -15.59 -29.51 4.16
CA PHE A 194 -15.60 -30.68 3.29
C PHE A 194 -16.79 -31.62 3.53
N VAL A 195 -17.18 -31.78 4.80
CA VAL A 195 -18.37 -32.55 5.19
C VAL A 195 -19.65 -31.85 4.73
N SER A 196 -19.75 -30.52 4.88
CA SER A 196 -20.87 -29.74 4.33
C SER A 196 -20.98 -29.83 2.81
N PHE A 197 -19.87 -29.82 2.08
CA PHE A 197 -19.87 -29.97 0.61
C PHE A 197 -20.35 -31.36 0.16
N SER A 198 -20.04 -32.40 0.93
CA SER A 198 -20.46 -33.77 0.63
C SER A 198 -21.96 -34.02 0.91
N ASN A 199 -22.58 -33.20 1.76
CA ASN A 199 -23.99 -33.34 2.14
C ASN A 199 -24.94 -32.36 1.41
N SER A 200 -24.42 -31.40 0.64
CA SER A 200 -25.25 -30.46 -0.12
C SER A 200 -25.75 -31.08 -1.42
N LYS A 201 -27.06 -31.18 -1.61
CA LYS A 201 -27.67 -31.51 -2.91
C LYS A 201 -27.43 -30.35 -3.89
N ILE A 202 -27.11 -30.68 -5.14
CA ILE A 202 -26.45 -29.82 -6.13
C ILE A 202 -27.38 -28.77 -6.77
N THR A 203 -28.10 -27.98 -5.98
CA THR A 203 -28.99 -26.92 -6.51
C THR A 203 -28.83 -25.63 -5.73
N ASP A 204 -28.49 -24.56 -6.46
CA ASP A 204 -28.31 -23.14 -6.12
C ASP A 204 -27.31 -22.75 -4.99
N ASP A 205 -27.10 -23.57 -3.96
CA ASP A 205 -26.20 -23.27 -2.83
C ASP A 205 -24.70 -23.51 -3.12
N ALA A 206 -24.36 -24.11 -4.27
CA ALA A 206 -22.99 -24.44 -4.63
C ALA A 206 -22.07 -23.20 -4.65
N LYS A 207 -22.56 -22.03 -5.07
CA LYS A 207 -21.75 -20.80 -5.10
C LYS A 207 -21.41 -20.28 -3.70
N GLN A 208 -22.38 -20.37 -2.78
CA GLN A 208 -22.18 -19.93 -1.40
C GLN A 208 -21.27 -20.90 -0.63
N ILE A 209 -21.43 -22.21 -0.86
CA ILE A 209 -20.58 -23.25 -0.28
C ILE A 209 -19.14 -23.15 -0.82
N VAL A 210 -18.96 -22.94 -2.13
CA VAL A 210 -17.63 -22.73 -2.74
C VAL A 210 -16.97 -21.45 -2.23
N SER A 211 -17.74 -20.38 -2.04
CA SER A 211 -17.23 -19.13 -1.45
C SER A 211 -16.75 -19.35 -0.01
N SER A 212 -17.55 -20.02 0.83
CA SER A 212 -17.16 -20.39 2.21
C SER A 212 -15.94 -21.32 2.24
N PHE A 213 -15.83 -22.25 1.30
CA PHE A 213 -14.67 -23.15 1.16
C PHE A 213 -13.40 -22.38 0.77
N MET A 214 -13.49 -21.46 -0.18
CA MET A 214 -12.36 -20.61 -0.59
C MET A 214 -11.87 -19.69 0.54
N LEU A 215 -12.79 -19.19 1.36
CA LEU A 215 -12.45 -18.43 2.56
C LEU A 215 -11.74 -19.30 3.61
N SER A 216 -12.19 -20.53 3.81
CA SER A 216 -11.58 -21.49 4.73
C SER A 216 -10.14 -21.84 4.30
N ILE A 217 -9.91 -22.16 3.02
CA ILE A 217 -8.56 -22.40 2.47
C ILE A 217 -7.67 -21.18 2.63
N SER A 218 -8.19 -20.00 2.31
CA SER A 218 -7.43 -18.74 2.42
C SER A 218 -6.99 -18.47 3.86
N SER A 219 -7.84 -18.81 4.85
CA SER A 219 -7.49 -18.69 6.27
C SER A 219 -6.35 -19.63 6.69
N VAL A 220 -6.32 -20.85 6.15
CA VAL A 220 -5.28 -21.85 6.43
C VAL A 220 -3.96 -21.39 5.82
N VAL A 221 -3.98 -20.99 4.55
CA VAL A 221 -2.80 -20.45 3.85
C VAL A 221 -2.24 -19.25 4.62
N MET A 222 -3.10 -18.32 5.05
CA MET A 222 -2.67 -17.15 5.81
C MET A 222 -2.07 -17.51 7.17
N CYS A 223 -2.63 -18.50 7.88
CA CYS A 223 -2.08 -18.98 9.16
C CYS A 223 -0.70 -19.64 9.01
N TYR A 224 -0.49 -20.42 7.95
CA TYR A 224 0.79 -21.08 7.69
C TYR A 224 1.86 -20.12 7.16
N LEU A 225 1.48 -19.10 6.37
CA LEU A 225 2.40 -18.03 5.95
C LEU A 225 2.84 -17.16 7.13
N GLN A 226 1.95 -16.91 8.11
CA GLN A 226 2.31 -16.14 9.31
C GLN A 226 3.13 -16.93 10.33
N ASN A 227 3.09 -18.28 10.33
CA ASN A 227 3.87 -19.12 11.25
C ASN A 227 4.32 -20.45 10.57
N PRO A 228 5.54 -20.52 10.00
CA PRO A 228 5.98 -21.60 9.12
C PRO A 228 6.35 -22.92 9.84
N THR A 229 6.27 -22.99 11.16
CA THR A 229 6.58 -24.22 11.90
C THR A 229 5.53 -25.31 11.64
N PRO A 230 5.91 -26.58 11.37
CA PRO A 230 4.93 -27.66 11.27
C PRO A 230 4.21 -27.85 12.60
N ILE A 231 2.98 -28.38 12.57
CA ILE A 231 2.25 -28.74 13.80
C ILE A 231 3.09 -29.82 14.51
N ASN A 232 3.65 -29.47 15.66
CA ASN A 232 4.42 -30.41 16.46
C ASN A 232 3.42 -31.17 17.36
N TYR A 233 3.29 -32.48 17.17
CA TYR A 233 2.44 -33.35 17.98
C TYR A 233 3.13 -33.84 19.26
N ALA A 234 4.16 -33.12 19.71
CA ALA A 234 4.87 -33.47 20.94
C ALA A 234 3.97 -33.15 22.14
N LEU A 235 3.48 -34.22 22.77
CA LEU A 235 2.95 -34.24 24.13
C LEU A 235 3.95 -33.63 25.12
#